data_AF-W1UR27-F1
#
_entry.id   AF-W1UR27-F1
#
_cell.length_a   1.000
_cell.length_b   1.000
_cell.length_c   1.000
_cell.angle_alpha   90.00
_cell.angle_beta   90.00
_cell.angle_gamma   90.00
#
_symmetry.space_group_name_H-M   'P 1'
#
loop_
_entity.id
_entity.type
_entity.pdbx_description
1 polymer ?
#
loop_
_entity_poly.entity_id
_entity_poly.type
_entity_poly.pdbx_seq_one_letter_code
_entity_poly.pdbx_strand_id
1 'polypeptide(L)'
;FMILPIFNVLDDMDNNLINASYDLGATKWETFRHVIFPLSMNGVRSGVQSVFIPSLSLFMLTRLIGGNRVITLGTAIEQNFLTNDNYGMGSTIGVILILTMFITMWVTKERRER
;
A
#
# COMPACT_ATOMS: atom_id res chain seq x y z
N PHE A 1 4.21 -5.06 6.77
CA PHE A 1 4.92 -4.80 5.49
C PHE A 1 5.30 -3.34 5.27
N MET A 2 4.52 -2.36 5.75
CA MET A 2 4.80 -0.92 5.52
C MET A 2 6.04 -0.37 6.24
N ILE A 3 6.44 -0.97 7.37
CA ILE A 3 7.50 -0.43 8.23
C ILE A 3 8.86 -0.42 7.53
N LEU A 4 9.21 -1.49 6.81
CA LEU A 4 10.53 -1.63 6.17
C LEU A 4 10.84 -0.53 5.14
N PRO A 5 9.97 -0.23 4.14
CA PRO A 5 10.25 0.82 3.17
C PRO A 5 10.28 2.22 3.80
N ILE A 6 9.48 2.48 4.84
CA ILE A 6 9.54 3.74 5.57
C ILE A 6 10.85 3.83 6.36
N PHE A 7 11.23 2.75 7.05
CA PHE A 7 12.46 2.67 7.81
C PHE A 7 13.68 2.90 6.93
N ASN A 8 13.76 2.24 5.77
CA ASN A 8 14.87 2.42 4.84
C ASN A 8 15.01 3.88 4.38
N VAL A 9 13.90 4.56 4.07
CA VAL A 9 13.97 5.98 3.65
C VAL A 9 14.37 6.90 4.81
N LEU A 10 13.98 6.58 6.05
CA LEU A 10 14.41 7.34 7.22
C LEU A 10 15.87 7.09 7.58
N ASP A 11 16.37 5.87 7.39
CA ASP A 11 17.76 5.47 7.67
C ASP A 11 18.73 6.05 6.64
N ASP A 12 18.30 6.12 5.37
CA ASP A 12 19.08 6.68 4.26
C ASP A 12 18.99 8.23 4.19
N MET A 13 18.19 8.86 5.06
CA MET A 13 17.99 10.30 5.08
C MET A 13 19.23 11.03 5.63
N ASP A 14 19.72 12.03 4.91
CA ASP A 14 20.88 12.81 5.35
C ASP A 14 20.57 13.60 6.64
N ASN A 15 21.30 13.28 7.70
CA ASN A 15 21.22 13.96 8.99
C ASN A 15 21.53 15.46 8.90
N ASN A 16 22.26 15.91 7.87
CA ASN A 16 22.52 17.33 7.63
C ASN A 16 21.23 18.13 7.38
N LEU A 17 20.21 17.52 6.76
CA LEU A 17 18.91 18.19 6.54
C LEU A 17 18.20 18.46 7.86
N ILE A 18 18.34 17.54 8.82
CA ILE A 18 17.79 17.70 10.16
C ILE A 18 18.56 18.78 10.92
N ASN A 19 19.90 18.74 10.90
CA ASN A 19 20.74 19.75 11.55
C ASN A 19 20.50 21.16 10.99
N ALA A 20 20.42 21.31 9.67
CA ALA A 20 20.13 22.58 9.02
C ALA A 20 18.76 23.16 9.41
N SER A 21 17.75 22.30 9.63
CA SER A 21 16.45 22.76 10.13
C SER A 21 16.54 23.35 11.54
N TYR A 22 17.35 22.75 12.42
CA TYR A 22 17.60 23.26 13.76
C TYR A 22 18.42 24.55 13.74
N ASP A 23 19.40 24.67 12.82
CA ASP A 23 20.18 25.89 12.62
C ASP A 23 19.32 27.07 12.15
N LEU A 24 18.24 26.80 11.39
CA LEU A 24 17.22 27.78 11.00
C LEU A 24 16.24 28.13 12.13
N GLY A 25 16.40 27.54 13.32
CA GLY A 25 15.56 27.78 14.50
C GLY A 25 14.26 26.96 14.52
N ALA A 26 14.13 25.94 13.66
CA ALA A 26 12.94 25.09 13.66
C ALA A 26 12.86 24.25 14.94
N THR A 27 11.64 24.13 15.49
CA THR A 27 11.34 23.20 16.57
C THR A 27 11.26 21.77 16.05
N LYS A 28 11.39 20.76 16.94
CA LYS A 28 11.29 19.33 16.58
C LYS A 28 10.03 18.99 15.77
N TRP A 29 8.91 19.66 16.05
CA TRP A 29 7.65 19.45 15.34
C TRP A 29 7.68 20.05 13.93
N GLU A 30 8.29 21.22 13.77
CA GLU A 30 8.49 21.86 12.47
C GLU A 30 9.46 21.07 11.60
N THR A 31 10.58 20.59 12.16
CA THR A 31 11.51 19.68 11.48
C THR A 31 10.80 18.42 11.01
N PHE A 32 9.98 17.80 11.86
CA PHE A 32 9.22 16.62 11.46
C PHE A 32 8.26 16.91 10.29
N ARG A 33 7.45 17.98 10.40
CA ARG A 33 6.41 18.29 9.42
C ARG A 33 6.95 18.79 8.08
N HIS A 34 8.04 19.57 8.09
CA HIS A 34 8.57 20.22 6.90
C HIS A 34 9.77 19.50 6.27
N VAL A 35 10.47 18.64 7.01
CA VAL A 35 11.64 17.91 6.50
C VAL A 35 11.34 16.41 6.47
N ILE A 36 11.13 15.79 7.63
CA ILE A 36 11.03 14.32 7.74
C ILE A 36 9.81 13.77 7.00
N PHE A 37 8.63 14.37 7.20
CA PHE A 37 7.38 13.91 6.59
C PHE A 37 7.38 13.99 5.05
N PRO A 38 7.73 15.12 4.40
CA PRO A 38 7.77 15.17 2.94
C PRO A 38 8.87 14.28 2.34
N LEU A 39 10.03 14.14 2.98
CA LEU A 39 11.11 13.26 2.49
C LEU A 39 10.75 11.78 2.64
N SER A 40 10.10 11.40 3.75
CA SER A 40 9.62 10.03 3.96
C SER A 40 8.42 9.63 3.10
N MET A 41 7.78 10.59 2.40
CA MET A 41 6.62 10.33 1.53
C MET A 41 6.93 9.33 0.40
N ASN A 42 8.17 9.31 -0.09
CA ASN A 42 8.65 8.31 -1.03
C ASN A 42 8.58 6.89 -0.40
N GLY A 43 9.11 6.74 0.81
CA GLY A 43 9.01 5.50 1.59
C GLY A 43 7.56 5.07 1.86
N VAL A 44 6.67 6.02 2.13
CA VAL A 44 5.23 5.74 2.31
C VAL A 44 4.61 5.20 1.02
N ARG A 45 4.91 5.79 -0.15
CA ARG A 45 4.41 5.31 -1.46
C ARG A 45 4.88 3.88 -1.72
N SER A 46 6.16 3.61 -1.53
CA SER A 46 6.72 2.26 -1.63
C SER A 46 6.07 1.28 -0.64
N GLY A 47 5.84 1.73 0.60
CA GLY A 47 5.13 0.97 1.63
C GLY A 47 3.70 0.62 1.29
N VAL A 48 2.94 1.55 0.71
CA VAL A 48 1.57 1.31 0.23
C VAL A 48 1.58 0.20 -0.82
N GLN A 49 2.50 0.23 -1.78
CA GLN A 49 2.61 -0.83 -2.80
C GLN A 49 2.93 -2.20 -2.17
N SER A 50 3.90 -2.24 -1.24
CA SER A 50 4.29 -3.49 -0.55
C SER A 50 3.18 -4.09 0.31
N VAL A 51 2.21 -3.29 0.76
CA VAL A 51 1.05 -3.77 1.54
C VAL A 51 -0.14 -4.12 0.63
N PHE A 52 -0.33 -3.39 -0.46
CA PHE A 52 -1.49 -3.53 -1.34
C PHE A 52 -1.50 -4.85 -2.10
N ILE A 53 -0.32 -5.33 -2.54
CA ILE A 53 -0.21 -6.61 -3.25
C ILE A 53 -0.64 -7.79 -2.37
N PRO A 54 -0.06 -8.00 -1.17
CA PRO A 54 -0.46 -9.12 -0.32
C PRO A 54 -1.88 -8.95 0.22
N SER A 55 -2.39 -7.73 0.43
CA SER A 55 -3.73 -7.52 0.99
C SER A 55 -4.85 -8.08 0.12
N LEU A 56 -4.69 -8.08 -1.21
CA LEU A 56 -5.65 -8.70 -2.13
C LEU A 56 -5.70 -10.23 -1.98
N SER A 57 -4.59 -10.86 -1.59
CA SER A 57 -4.50 -12.30 -1.36
C SER A 57 -5.10 -12.75 -0.02
N LEU A 58 -5.52 -11.82 0.85
CA LEU A 58 -6.11 -12.17 2.16
C LEU A 58 -7.53 -12.72 2.09
N PHE A 59 -8.14 -12.87 0.92
CA PHE A 59 -9.54 -13.31 0.80
C PHE A 59 -9.81 -14.65 1.51
N MET A 60 -8.86 -15.60 1.43
CA MET A 60 -8.94 -16.89 2.12
C MET A 60 -9.00 -16.72 3.65
N LEU A 61 -8.16 -15.83 4.20
CA LEU A 61 -8.17 -15.51 5.62
C LEU A 61 -9.47 -14.83 6.04
N THR A 62 -9.98 -13.90 5.22
CA THR A 62 -11.26 -13.25 5.50
C THR A 62 -12.44 -14.22 5.49
N ARG A 63 -12.40 -15.26 4.65
CA ARG A 63 -13.41 -16.32 4.63
C ARG A 63 -13.34 -17.19 5.88
N LEU A 64 -12.14 -17.59 6.29
CA LEU A 64 -11.91 -18.42 7.48
C LEU A 64 -12.36 -17.69 8.76
N ILE A 65 -12.06 -16.40 8.89
CA ILE A 65 -12.38 -15.61 10.09
C ILE A 65 -13.83 -15.08 10.05
N GLY A 66 -14.25 -14.55 8.90
CA GLY A 66 -15.57 -13.91 8.73
C GLY A 66 -16.71 -14.89 8.49
N GLY A 67 -16.43 -16.19 8.31
CA GLY A 67 -17.42 -17.26 8.23
C GLY A 67 -18.47 -17.05 7.13
N ASN A 68 -18.04 -16.71 5.91
CA ASN A 68 -18.91 -16.44 4.76
C ASN A 68 -19.98 -15.33 4.94
N ARG A 69 -19.97 -14.60 6.07
CA ARG A 69 -20.92 -13.50 6.37
C ARG A 69 -20.51 -12.18 5.74
N VAL A 70 -19.22 -12.03 5.43
CA VAL A 70 -18.65 -10.84 4.79
C VAL A 70 -18.15 -11.22 3.42
N ILE A 71 -18.78 -10.67 2.39
CA ILE A 71 -18.36 -10.84 1.01
C ILE A 71 -17.36 -9.73 0.70
N THR A 72 -16.11 -10.11 0.51
CA THR A 72 -15.05 -9.25 -0.03
C THR A 72 -14.92 -9.52 -1.52
N LEU A 73 -14.23 -8.64 -2.26
CA LEU A 73 -14.03 -8.85 -3.70
C LEU A 73 -13.36 -10.20 -4.01
N GLY A 74 -12.44 -10.65 -3.17
CA GLY A 74 -11.78 -11.95 -3.36
C GLY A 74 -12.68 -13.14 -3.03
N THR A 75 -13.50 -13.07 -1.96
CA THR A 75 -14.45 -14.16 -1.67
C THR A 75 -15.62 -14.18 -2.64
N ALA A 76 -15.97 -13.03 -3.25
CA ALA A 76 -16.94 -12.96 -4.34
C ALA A 76 -16.46 -13.70 -5.60
N ILE A 77 -15.18 -13.57 -5.98
CA ILE A 77 -14.61 -14.35 -7.08
C ILE A 77 -14.71 -15.83 -6.75
N GLU A 78 -14.22 -16.24 -5.58
CA GLU A 78 -14.22 -17.62 -5.13
C GLU A 78 -15.64 -18.23 -5.15
N GLN A 79 -16.64 -17.54 -4.60
CA GLN A 79 -18.01 -18.03 -4.56
C GLN A 79 -18.61 -18.18 -5.97
N ASN A 80 -18.34 -17.24 -6.88
CA ASN A 80 -18.82 -17.35 -8.26
C ASN A 80 -18.15 -18.50 -9.03
N PHE A 81 -16.89 -18.82 -8.72
CA PHE A 81 -16.17 -19.95 -9.33
C PHE A 81 -16.51 -21.31 -8.70
N LEU A 82 -16.61 -21.40 -7.37
CA LEU A 82 -16.69 -22.68 -6.65
C LEU A 82 -18.09 -23.06 -6.17
N THR A 83 -19.03 -22.10 -6.11
CA THR A 83 -20.38 -22.35 -5.57
C THR A 83 -21.45 -22.13 -6.63
N ASN A 84 -21.35 -21.05 -7.41
CA ASN A 84 -22.36 -20.71 -8.41
C ASN A 84 -22.06 -21.27 -9.81
N ASP A 85 -20.89 -21.90 -10.01
CA ASP A 85 -20.35 -22.32 -11.32
C ASP A 85 -20.44 -21.24 -12.42
N ASN A 86 -20.48 -19.97 -12.02
CA ASN A 86 -20.60 -18.83 -12.89
C ASN A 86 -19.21 -18.24 -13.15
N TYR A 87 -18.45 -18.96 -13.95
CA TYR A 87 -17.08 -18.58 -14.34
C TYR A 87 -17.04 -17.23 -15.06
N GLY A 88 -18.10 -16.83 -15.76
CA GLY A 88 -18.19 -15.53 -16.45
C GLY A 88 -18.21 -14.35 -15.48
N MET A 89 -19.07 -14.42 -14.47
CA MET A 89 -19.17 -13.38 -13.44
C MET A 89 -17.93 -13.35 -12.55
N GLY A 90 -17.41 -14.52 -12.15
CA GLY A 90 -16.15 -14.62 -11.41
C GLY A 90 -14.97 -13.99 -12.16
N SER A 91 -14.85 -14.27 -13.45
CA SER A 91 -13.79 -13.72 -14.30
C SER A 91 -13.90 -12.20 -14.45
N THR A 92 -15.12 -11.67 -14.58
CA THR A 92 -15.36 -10.23 -14.69
C THR A 92 -14.90 -9.48 -13.45
N ILE A 93 -15.28 -9.98 -12.26
CA ILE A 93 -14.85 -9.40 -10.97
C ILE A 93 -13.31 -9.50 -10.85
N GLY A 94 -12.73 -10.62 -11.25
CA GLY A 94 -11.27 -10.81 -11.28
C GLY A 94 -10.54 -9.79 -12.15
N VAL A 95 -11.02 -9.57 -13.39
CA VAL A 95 -10.43 -8.59 -14.30
C VAL A 95 -10.54 -7.16 -13.75
N ILE A 96 -11.69 -6.79 -13.19
CA ILE A 96 -11.88 -5.47 -12.55
C ILE A 96 -10.92 -5.29 -11.37
N LEU A 97 -10.73 -6.32 -10.54
CA LEU A 97 -9.79 -6.31 -9.44
C LEU A 97 -8.34 -6.12 -9.93
N ILE A 98 -7.93 -6.86 -10.96
CA ILE A 98 -6.61 -6.74 -11.57
C ILE A 98 -6.39 -5.33 -12.15
N LEU A 99 -7.37 -4.79 -12.88
CA LEU A 99 -7.30 -3.42 -13.41
C LEU A 99 -7.16 -2.38 -12.29
N THR A 100 -7.95 -2.50 -11.23
CA THR A 100 -7.89 -1.60 -10.07
C THR A 100 -6.53 -1.69 -9.39
N MET A 101 -5.95 -2.90 -9.30
CA MET A 101 -4.61 -3.11 -8.77
C MET A 101 -3.56 -2.39 -9.64
N PHE A 102 -3.61 -2.56 -10.95
CA PHE A 102 -2.68 -1.89 -11.86
C PHE A 102 -2.81 -0.37 -11.79
N ILE A 103 -4.03 0.17 -11.73
CA ILE A 103 -4.28 1.61 -11.58
C ILE A 103 -3.66 2.12 -10.28
N THR A 104 -3.94 1.44 -9.16
CA THR A 104 -3.42 1.84 -7.83
C THR A 104 -1.90 1.79 -7.81
N MET A 105 -1.31 0.74 -8.37
CA MET A 105 0.14 0.58 -8.46
C MET A 105 0.75 1.63 -9.38
N TRP A 106 0.11 1.99 -10.49
CA TRP A 106 0.57 3.03 -11.41
C TRP A 106 0.52 4.42 -10.80
N VAL A 107 -0.56 4.77 -10.10
CA VAL A 107 -0.71 6.05 -9.38
C VAL A 107 0.34 6.17 -8.26
N THR A 108 0.63 5.06 -7.58
CA THR A 108 1.58 5.05 -6.47
C THR A 108 3.02 4.85 -6.94
N LYS A 109 3.25 4.55 -8.23
CA LYS A 109 4.56 4.25 -8.80
C LYS A 109 5.48 5.47 -8.64
N GLU A 110 6.56 5.30 -7.89
CA GLU A 110 7.64 6.28 -7.87
C GLU A 110 8.20 6.43 -9.28
N ARG A 111 8.29 7.68 -9.76
CA ARG A 111 9.29 8.00 -10.77
C ARG A 111 10.63 7.73 -10.09
N ARG A 112 11.16 6.54 -10.35
CA ARG A 112 12.51 6.14 -10.01
C ARG A 112 13.42 7.13 -10.73
N GLU A 113 13.72 8.25 -10.09
CA GLU A 113 14.77 9.15 -10.58
C GLU A 113 16.06 8.34 -10.53
N ARG A 114 16.64 8.18 -11.72
CA ARG A 114 17.86 7.42 -11.96
C ARG A 114 19.06 8.22 -11.49
#